data_AF-A0A136NTQ7-F1
#
_entry.id   AF-A0A136NTQ7-F1
#
_cell.length_a   1.000
_cell.length_b   1.000
_cell.length_c   1.000
_cell.angle_alpha   90.00
_cell.angle_beta   90.00
_cell.angle_gamma   90.00
#
_symmetry.space_group_name_H-M   'P 1'
#
loop_
_entity.id
_entity.type
_entity.pdbx_description
1 polymer ?
#
loop_
_entity_poly.entity_id
_entity_poly.type
_entity_poly.pdbx_seq_one_letter_code
_entity_poly.pdbx_strand_id
1 'polypeptide(L)'
;MLTVIIKYFCITVFGLMLFSCGNDIVNTNSENDLIFEQQGLVDSAVVTGCYDYTRFHFLNDTFSTAGYRKLRVEFDGLTSSDRAKIFFVHYSSGINNNIVYQKNNEGVNMQHNFEIDAPAETSWYELRLFLSPQVCGENEFKFIRARDLKVYGIK
;
A
#
# COMPACT_ATOMS: atom_id res chain seq x y z
N MET A 1 2.02 25.12 56.28
CA MET A 1 0.99 25.64 55.35
C MET A 1 1.41 25.59 53.88
N LEU A 2 2.71 25.63 53.56
CA LEU A 2 3.24 25.58 52.17
C LEU A 2 3.14 24.19 51.49
N THR A 3 3.14 23.10 52.26
CA THR A 3 3.10 21.70 51.75
C THR A 3 1.72 21.25 51.27
N VAL A 4 0.66 21.95 51.67
CA VAL A 4 -0.72 21.60 51.29
C VAL A 4 -1.03 22.10 49.88
N ILE A 5 -0.52 23.29 49.52
CA ILE A 5 -0.75 23.92 48.21
C ILE A 5 -0.11 23.12 47.07
N ILE A 6 1.08 22.55 47.30
CA ILE A 6 1.78 21.73 46.29
C ILE A 6 1.00 20.44 45.97
N LYS A 7 0.40 19.80 46.98
CA LYS A 7 -0.39 18.57 46.78
C LYS A 7 -1.63 18.80 45.92
N TYR A 8 -2.33 19.93 46.10
CA TYR A 8 -3.51 20.24 45.29
C TYR A 8 -3.16 20.68 43.87
N PHE A 9 -2.02 21.36 43.66
CA PHE A 9 -1.57 21.78 42.33
C PHE A 9 -1.18 20.59 41.43
N CYS A 10 -0.57 19.54 42.00
CA CYS A 10 -0.23 18.34 41.22
C CYS A 10 -1.46 17.53 40.80
N ILE A 11 -2.54 17.54 41.59
CA ILE A 11 -3.77 16.77 41.30
C ILE A 11 -4.58 17.44 40.18
N THR A 12 -4.65 18.77 40.15
CA THR A 12 -5.37 19.50 39.09
C THR A 12 -4.65 19.47 37.75
N VAL A 13 -3.31 19.44 37.73
CA VAL A 13 -2.54 19.32 36.48
C VAL A 13 -2.60 17.91 35.89
N PHE A 14 -2.62 16.85 36.72
CA PHE A 14 -2.81 15.48 36.22
C PHE A 14 -4.26 15.20 35.75
N GLY A 15 -5.26 15.81 36.41
CA GLY A 15 -6.67 15.66 36.01
C GLY A 15 -7.00 16.27 34.64
N LEU A 16 -6.32 17.35 34.26
CA LEU A 16 -6.50 18.00 32.94
C LEU A 16 -5.77 17.26 31.80
N MET A 17 -4.73 16.47 32.08
CA MET A 17 -4.07 15.67 31.04
C MET A 17 -4.85 14.41 30.67
N LEU A 18 -5.77 13.93 31.50
CA LEU A 18 -6.62 12.77 31.19
C LEU A 18 -7.86 13.12 30.34
N PHE A 19 -8.18 14.40 30.17
CA PHE A 19 -9.31 14.86 29.35
C PHE A 19 -8.89 15.34 27.94
N SER A 20 -7.61 15.24 27.58
CA SER A 20 -7.08 15.57 26.26
C SER A 20 -6.63 14.35 25.45
N CYS A 21 -7.18 13.17 25.73
CA CYS A 21 -7.33 12.14 24.71
C CYS A 21 -8.72 12.34 24.12
N GLY A 22 -8.77 12.98 22.95
CA GLY A 22 -10.00 13.30 22.25
C GLY A 22 -10.90 12.08 22.15
N ASN A 23 -12.21 12.33 22.23
CA ASN A 23 -13.21 11.42 21.71
C ASN A 23 -13.02 11.30 20.19
N ASP A 24 -12.03 10.52 19.78
CA ASP A 24 -12.14 9.84 18.50
C ASP A 24 -13.23 8.80 18.71
N ILE A 25 -14.40 9.10 18.15
CA ILE A 25 -15.41 8.11 17.85
C ILE A 25 -14.69 7.08 16.99
N VAL A 26 -14.20 6.00 17.62
CA VAL A 26 -13.59 4.86 16.93
C VAL A 26 -14.70 4.29 16.07
N ASN A 27 -14.66 4.73 14.82
CA ASN A 27 -15.48 4.30 13.74
C ASN A 27 -15.43 2.77 13.73
N THR A 28 -16.61 2.16 13.90
CA THR A 28 -16.90 0.72 13.87
C THR A 28 -15.76 -0.11 13.28
N ASN A 29 -15.03 -0.84 14.14
CA ASN A 29 -13.93 -1.72 13.76
C ASN A 29 -14.38 -2.68 12.65
N SER A 30 -14.04 -2.38 11.39
CA SER A 30 -13.86 -3.45 10.42
C SER A 30 -12.61 -4.20 10.87
N GLU A 31 -12.75 -5.44 11.34
CA GLU A 31 -11.60 -6.29 11.64
C GLU A 31 -10.78 -6.44 10.35
N ASN A 32 -9.62 -5.78 10.32
CA ASN A 32 -8.69 -5.83 9.21
C ASN A 32 -7.58 -6.81 9.62
N ASP A 33 -7.60 -8.01 9.06
CA ASP A 33 -6.62 -9.05 9.34
C ASP A 33 -5.44 -8.89 8.36
N LEU A 34 -4.22 -8.65 8.86
CA LEU A 34 -3.03 -8.63 7.99
C LEU A 34 -2.75 -10.06 7.50
N ILE A 35 -2.88 -10.27 6.18
CA ILE A 35 -2.79 -11.61 5.56
C ILE A 35 -1.54 -11.77 4.69
N PHE A 36 -0.89 -10.67 4.30
CA PHE A 36 0.40 -10.70 3.64
C PHE A 36 1.19 -9.43 3.94
N GLU A 37 2.48 -9.58 4.19
CA GLU A 37 3.42 -8.47 4.34
C GLU A 37 4.76 -8.82 3.70
N GLN A 38 5.29 -7.87 2.92
CA GLN A 38 6.68 -7.86 2.47
C GLN A 38 7.27 -6.48 2.71
N GLN A 39 8.20 -6.41 3.67
CA GLN A 39 8.92 -5.19 4.01
C GLN A 39 10.09 -4.94 3.05
N GLY A 40 10.44 -3.67 2.84
CA GLY A 40 11.55 -3.25 1.99
C GLY A 40 11.18 -3.23 0.51
N LEU A 41 12.08 -3.72 -0.34
CA LEU A 41 11.85 -3.77 -1.79
C LEU A 41 10.93 -4.95 -2.13
N VAL A 42 9.76 -4.62 -2.69
CA VAL A 42 8.80 -5.63 -3.16
C VAL A 42 9.19 -6.07 -4.56
N ASP A 43 9.33 -5.10 -5.46
CA ASP A 43 9.76 -5.31 -6.84
C ASP A 43 10.39 -4.03 -7.41
N SER A 44 11.20 -4.17 -8.46
CA SER A 44 11.79 -3.05 -9.18
C SER A 44 11.95 -3.33 -10.67
N ALA A 45 11.56 -2.37 -11.49
CA ALA A 45 11.96 -2.32 -12.89
C ALA A 45 13.05 -1.27 -13.07
N VAL A 46 14.10 -1.64 -13.78
CA VAL A 46 15.24 -0.76 -14.06
C VAL A 46 15.58 -0.88 -15.54
N VAL A 47 15.74 0.25 -16.21
CA VAL A 47 16.25 0.31 -17.58
C VAL A 47 17.32 1.38 -17.70
N THR A 48 18.29 1.12 -18.57
CA THR A 48 19.34 2.06 -18.94
C THR A 48 19.14 2.44 -20.40
N GLY A 49 18.93 3.73 -20.72
CA GLY A 49 18.73 4.15 -22.11
C GLY A 49 17.29 3.98 -22.64
N CYS A 50 17.13 3.89 -23.96
CA CYS A 50 15.84 3.98 -24.67
C CYS A 50 15.11 2.64 -24.87
N TYR A 51 15.13 1.75 -23.89
CA TYR A 51 14.50 0.44 -24.10
C TYR A 51 12.99 0.49 -23.89
N ASP A 52 12.30 -0.18 -24.81
CA ASP A 52 10.87 -0.42 -24.75
C ASP A 52 10.56 -1.37 -23.59
N TYR A 53 9.83 -0.84 -22.62
CA TYR A 53 9.11 -1.50 -21.52
C TYR A 53 9.80 -2.67 -20.79
N THR A 54 9.99 -2.50 -19.48
CA THR A 54 10.14 -3.62 -18.55
C THR A 54 8.84 -3.84 -17.79
N ARG A 55 8.26 -5.04 -17.94
CA ARG A 55 7.18 -5.57 -17.10
C ARG A 55 7.82 -6.52 -16.09
N PHE A 56 7.60 -6.27 -14.81
CA PHE A 56 7.93 -7.22 -13.75
C PHE A 56 6.65 -7.60 -13.01
N HIS A 57 6.60 -8.87 -12.58
CA HIS A 57 5.47 -9.49 -11.92
C HIS A 57 5.86 -9.82 -10.50
N PHE A 58 5.02 -9.44 -9.54
CA PHE A 58 5.19 -9.85 -8.17
C PHE A 58 3.88 -10.28 -7.52
N LEU A 59 3.86 -11.56 -7.13
CA LEU A 59 3.18 -12.24 -6.01
C LEU A 59 3.25 -13.75 -6.30
N ASN A 60 3.89 -14.53 -5.43
CA ASN A 60 3.93 -16.00 -5.55
C ASN A 60 2.54 -16.59 -5.30
N ASP A 61 2.18 -17.63 -6.06
CA ASP A 61 0.87 -18.30 -6.21
C ASP A 61 0.21 -18.89 -4.94
N THR A 62 0.28 -18.24 -3.78
CA THR A 62 -0.16 -18.81 -2.48
C THR A 62 -0.93 -17.83 -1.59
N PHE A 63 -1.64 -16.87 -2.19
CA PHE A 63 -2.50 -15.94 -1.44
C PHE A 63 -3.95 -16.46 -1.38
N SER A 64 -4.41 -16.88 -0.21
CA SER A 64 -5.81 -17.29 -0.01
C SER A 64 -6.63 -16.11 0.52
N THR A 65 -7.71 -15.78 -0.18
CA THR A 65 -8.68 -14.74 0.19
C THR A 65 -9.93 -15.30 0.89
N ALA A 66 -9.95 -16.62 1.13
CA ALA A 66 -11.13 -17.29 1.67
C ALA A 66 -11.53 -16.71 3.05
N GLY A 67 -12.80 -16.34 3.19
CA GLY A 67 -13.36 -15.80 4.43
C GLY A 67 -13.34 -14.28 4.55
N TYR A 68 -12.78 -13.56 3.58
CA TYR A 68 -12.83 -12.10 3.52
C TYR A 68 -13.78 -11.62 2.42
N ARG A 69 -14.47 -10.50 2.66
CA ARG A 69 -15.32 -9.82 1.66
C ARG A 69 -14.50 -8.86 0.80
N LYS A 70 -13.48 -8.23 1.38
CA LYS A 70 -12.60 -7.28 0.68
C LYS A 70 -11.14 -7.49 1.06
N LEU A 71 -10.27 -6.98 0.20
CA LEU A 71 -8.85 -6.80 0.49
C LEU A 71 -8.53 -5.32 0.51
N ARG A 72 -7.72 -4.88 1.46
CA ARG A 72 -7.04 -3.58 1.42
C ARG A 72 -5.58 -3.81 1.11
N VAL A 73 -5.08 -3.16 0.06
CA VAL A 73 -3.69 -3.26 -0.39
C VAL A 73 -3.00 -1.92 -0.14
N GLU A 74 -1.84 -1.99 0.51
CA GLU A 74 -1.00 -0.84 0.82
C GLU A 74 0.43 -1.08 0.33
N PHE A 75 1.04 -0.12 -0.35
CA PHE A 75 2.47 -0.14 -0.70
C PHE A 75 2.95 1.25 -1.08
N ASP A 76 4.26 1.48 -1.00
CA ASP A 76 4.89 2.72 -1.44
C ASP A 76 5.39 2.59 -2.89
N GLY A 77 4.92 3.48 -3.76
CA GLY A 77 5.38 3.59 -5.13
C GLY A 77 6.46 4.66 -5.28
N LEU A 78 7.49 4.36 -6.08
CA LEU A 78 8.55 5.31 -6.41
C LEU A 78 9.03 5.12 -7.85
N THR A 79 9.16 6.21 -8.61
CA THR A 79 9.66 6.22 -9.99
C THR A 79 10.47 7.47 -10.30
N SER A 80 11.49 7.33 -11.13
CA SER A 80 12.24 8.44 -11.76
C SER A 80 11.83 8.71 -13.21
N SER A 81 10.78 8.05 -13.69
CA SER A 81 10.28 8.15 -15.07
C SER A 81 8.88 8.75 -15.13
N ASP A 82 8.71 9.69 -16.06
CA ASP A 82 7.47 10.45 -16.31
C ASP A 82 6.33 9.61 -16.92
N ARG A 83 6.61 8.35 -17.23
CA ARG A 83 5.70 7.40 -17.91
C ARG A 83 5.67 6.03 -17.26
N ALA A 84 5.85 6.01 -15.95
CA ALA A 84 5.68 4.83 -15.13
C ALA A 84 4.19 4.51 -14.91
N LYS A 85 3.88 3.22 -14.79
CA LYS A 85 2.56 2.74 -14.41
C LYS A 85 2.67 1.59 -13.43
N ILE A 86 1.73 1.55 -12.48
CA ILE A 86 1.56 0.43 -11.55
C ILE A 86 0.15 -0.12 -11.76
N PHE A 87 0.05 -1.45 -11.85
CA PHE A 87 -1.21 -2.16 -11.94
C PHE A 87 -1.29 -3.20 -10.84
N PHE A 88 -2.45 -3.33 -10.23
CA PHE A 88 -2.81 -4.52 -9.45
C PHE A 88 -3.83 -5.32 -10.27
N VAL A 89 -3.48 -6.56 -10.57
CA VAL A 89 -4.24 -7.43 -11.44
C VAL A 89 -4.75 -8.61 -10.64
N HIS A 90 -6.03 -8.91 -10.81
CA HIS A 90 -6.70 -10.06 -10.23
C HIS A 90 -6.97 -11.10 -11.32
N TYR A 91 -6.74 -12.37 -10.98
CA TYR A 91 -7.04 -13.51 -11.82
C TYR A 91 -7.94 -14.49 -11.08
N SER A 92 -8.96 -14.99 -11.77
CA SER A 92 -9.87 -16.02 -11.28
C SER A 92 -10.13 -17.08 -12.34
N SER A 93 -10.69 -18.22 -11.94
CA SER A 93 -11.09 -19.28 -12.87
C SER A 93 -12.10 -18.72 -13.90
N GLY A 94 -11.66 -18.55 -15.14
CA GLY A 94 -12.48 -18.06 -16.25
C GLY A 94 -12.28 -16.60 -16.65
N ILE A 95 -11.56 -15.79 -15.85
CA ILE A 95 -11.21 -14.40 -16.21
C ILE A 95 -9.68 -14.23 -16.20
N ASN A 96 -9.11 -14.10 -17.39
CA ASN A 96 -7.69 -13.82 -17.56
C ASN A 96 -7.47 -12.30 -17.52
N ASN A 97 -6.98 -11.78 -16.38
CA ASN A 97 -6.50 -10.40 -16.15
C ASN A 97 -7.58 -9.31 -15.94
N ASN A 98 -8.16 -9.23 -14.74
CA ASN A 98 -8.93 -8.04 -14.34
C ASN A 98 -8.02 -7.00 -13.67
N ILE A 99 -7.87 -5.80 -14.23
CA ILE A 99 -7.14 -4.71 -13.58
C ILE A 99 -8.06 -4.10 -12.51
N VAL A 100 -7.74 -4.34 -11.25
CA VAL A 100 -8.53 -3.85 -10.11
C VAL A 100 -7.98 -2.54 -9.54
N TYR A 101 -6.72 -2.21 -9.86
CA TYR A 101 -6.12 -0.94 -9.52
C TYR A 101 -5.10 -0.51 -10.56
N GLN A 102 -5.05 0.80 -10.84
CA GLN A 102 -4.07 1.39 -11.74
C GLN A 102 -3.66 2.79 -11.28
N LYS A 103 -2.37 3.08 -11.38
CA LYS A 103 -1.82 4.44 -11.30
C LYS A 103 -0.81 4.69 -12.41
N ASN A 104 -0.80 5.94 -12.89
CA ASN A 104 0.08 6.40 -13.95
C ASN A 104 0.84 7.66 -13.48
N ASN A 105 2.04 7.85 -14.03
CA ASN A 105 2.85 9.07 -13.94
C ASN A 105 3.00 9.56 -12.49
N GLU A 106 2.57 10.80 -12.18
CA GLU A 106 2.65 11.41 -10.85
C GLU A 106 1.98 10.56 -9.76
N GLY A 107 0.93 9.83 -10.10
CA GLY A 107 0.23 8.94 -9.18
C GLY A 107 1.00 7.69 -8.78
N VAL A 108 2.19 7.46 -9.35
CA VAL A 108 3.11 6.39 -8.93
C VAL A 108 3.97 6.81 -7.74
N ASN A 109 4.29 8.10 -7.60
CA ASN A 109 5.18 8.60 -6.54
C ASN A 109 4.39 8.92 -5.26
N MET A 110 3.65 7.95 -4.75
CA MET A 110 2.85 8.12 -3.55
C MET A 110 2.70 6.81 -2.79
N GLN A 111 2.24 6.91 -1.55
CA GLN A 111 1.69 5.78 -0.85
C GLN A 111 0.37 5.37 -1.53
N HIS A 112 0.28 4.11 -1.91
CA HIS A 112 -0.92 3.50 -2.46
C HIS A 112 -1.69 2.83 -1.33
N ASN A 113 -2.99 3.12 -1.23
CA ASN A 113 -3.92 2.46 -0.33
C ASN A 113 -5.27 2.34 -1.04
N PHE A 114 -5.73 1.12 -1.28
CA PHE A 114 -7.00 0.87 -1.99
C PHE A 114 -7.65 -0.43 -1.56
N GLU A 115 -8.97 -0.49 -1.71
CA GLU A 115 -9.77 -1.68 -1.46
C GLU A 115 -10.23 -2.33 -2.77
N ILE A 116 -10.27 -3.66 -2.78
CA ILE A 116 -10.81 -4.47 -3.86
C ILE A 116 -11.71 -5.55 -3.27
N ASP A 117 -12.73 -5.98 -4.01
CA ASP A 117 -13.54 -7.11 -3.58
C ASP A 117 -12.70 -8.39 -3.60
N ALA A 118 -12.87 -9.22 -2.58
CA ALA A 118 -12.19 -10.50 -2.43
C ALA A 118 -13.11 -11.62 -2.96
N PRO A 119 -12.95 -12.10 -4.20
CA PRO A 119 -13.65 -13.31 -4.62
C PRO A 119 -13.23 -14.48 -3.73
N ALA A 120 -14.24 -15.20 -3.24
CA ALA A 120 -14.07 -16.36 -2.37
C ALA A 120 -13.49 -17.59 -3.11
N GLU A 121 -13.47 -17.56 -4.44
CA GLU A 121 -12.97 -18.65 -5.28
C GLU A 121 -11.52 -18.41 -5.70
N THR A 122 -10.75 -19.49 -5.81
CA THR A 122 -9.30 -19.53 -6.09
C THR A 122 -8.84 -18.37 -6.98
N SER A 123 -8.29 -17.36 -6.34
CA SER A 123 -7.81 -16.14 -6.98
C SER A 123 -6.33 -15.97 -6.70
N TRP A 124 -5.64 -15.37 -7.65
CA TRP A 124 -4.29 -14.88 -7.42
C TRP A 124 -4.18 -13.46 -7.94
N TYR A 125 -3.31 -12.69 -7.30
CA TYR A 125 -3.13 -11.27 -7.58
C TYR A 125 -1.71 -11.04 -8.03
N GLU A 126 -1.50 -10.06 -8.89
CA GLU A 126 -0.19 -9.58 -9.28
C GLU A 126 -0.11 -8.07 -9.12
N LEU A 127 0.98 -7.61 -8.51
CA LEU A 127 1.46 -6.26 -8.73
C LEU A 127 2.35 -6.24 -9.97
N ARG A 128 2.09 -5.31 -10.89
CA ARG A 128 2.90 -5.12 -12.09
C ARG A 128 3.43 -3.71 -12.18
N LEU A 129 4.73 -3.61 -12.40
CA LEU A 129 5.42 -2.35 -12.64
C LEU A 129 5.75 -2.22 -14.12
N PHE A 130 5.41 -1.07 -14.71
CA PHE A 130 5.71 -0.75 -16.10
C PHE A 130 6.46 0.57 -16.19
N LEU A 131 7.48 0.58 -17.02
CA LEU A 131 8.35 1.72 -17.24
C LEU A 131 8.44 2.00 -18.74
N SER A 132 7.99 3.17 -19.21
CA SER A 132 8.04 3.54 -20.64
C SER A 132 8.80 4.86 -20.82
N PRO A 133 10.14 4.85 -20.88
CA PRO A 133 10.90 6.09 -21.00
C PRO A 133 10.56 6.81 -22.30
N GLN A 134 10.14 8.07 -22.21
CA GLN A 134 9.74 8.87 -23.37
C GLN A 134 10.83 9.80 -23.89
N VAL A 135 11.68 10.25 -22.98
CA VAL A 135 12.82 11.10 -23.25
C VAL A 135 14.06 10.27 -23.00
N CYS A 136 14.85 10.15 -24.05
CA CYS A 136 16.15 9.56 -23.98
C CYS A 136 17.19 10.65 -23.80
N GLY A 137 17.81 10.70 -22.62
CA GLY A 137 19.13 11.29 -22.47
C GLY A 137 20.22 10.24 -22.72
N GLU A 138 21.42 10.66 -23.09
CA GLU A 138 22.58 9.77 -23.10
C GLU A 138 22.78 9.20 -21.68
N ASN A 139 22.66 7.88 -21.53
CA ASN A 139 22.89 7.12 -20.29
C ASN A 139 22.04 7.49 -19.06
N GLU A 140 20.77 7.84 -19.24
CA GLU A 140 19.88 8.02 -18.09
C GLU A 140 19.42 6.68 -17.49
N PHE A 141 19.56 6.56 -16.17
CA PHE A 141 19.05 5.45 -15.37
C PHE A 141 17.60 5.74 -14.98
N LYS A 142 16.65 4.90 -15.43
CA LYS A 142 15.24 5.01 -15.09
C LYS A 142 14.81 3.80 -14.28
N PHE A 143 14.00 4.05 -13.25
CA PHE A 143 13.48 2.98 -12.42
C PHE A 143 12.05 3.24 -11.96
N ILE A 144 11.37 2.17 -11.62
CA ILE A 144 10.14 2.14 -10.84
C ILE A 144 10.28 1.05 -9.77
N ARG A 145 9.81 1.31 -8.56
CA ARG A 145 9.87 0.42 -7.42
C ARG A 145 8.53 0.42 -6.70
N ALA A 146 8.18 -0.75 -6.17
CA ALA A 146 7.18 -0.89 -5.13
C ALA A 146 7.86 -1.34 -3.85
N ARG A 147 7.44 -0.80 -2.72
CA ARG A 147 8.02 -1.08 -1.41
C ARG A 147 6.95 -1.31 -0.36
N ASP A 148 7.33 -2.06 0.66
CA ASP A 148 6.58 -2.16 1.92
C ASP A 148 5.11 -2.60 1.68
N LEU A 149 4.91 -3.67 0.90
CA LEU A 149 3.59 -4.19 0.53
C LEU A 149 2.91 -4.87 1.70
N LYS A 150 1.69 -4.44 2.01
CA LYS A 150 0.79 -5.05 2.99
C LYS A 150 -0.56 -5.33 2.35
N VAL A 151 -1.12 -6.49 2.65
CA VAL A 151 -2.49 -6.83 2.26
C VAL A 151 -3.27 -7.24 3.50
N TYR A 152 -4.41 -6.60 3.70
CA TYR A 152 -5.33 -6.87 4.79
C TYR A 152 -6.60 -7.49 4.24
N GLY A 153 -7.09 -8.55 4.86
CA GLY A 153 -8.42 -9.09 4.65
C GLY A 153 -9.44 -8.36 5.51
N ILE A 154 -10.59 -8.05 4.94
CA ILE A 154 -11.71 -7.40 5.63
C ILE A 154 -12.91 -8.34 5.55
N LYS A 155 -13.43 -8.74 6.71
CA LYS A 155 -14.61 -9.61 6.84
C LYS A 155 -15.91 -8.90 6.45
#